data_AF-A0AA38PQ51-F1
#
_entry.id   AF-A0AA38PQ51-F1
#
_cell.length_a   1.000
_cell.length_b   1.000
_cell.length_c   1.000
_cell.angle_alpha   90.00
_cell.angle_beta   90.00
_cell.angle_gamma   90.00
#
_symmetry.space_group_name_H-M   'P 1'
#
loop_
_entity.id
_entity.type
_entity.pdbx_description
1 polymer ?
#
loop_
_entity_poly.entity_id
_entity_poly.type
_entity_poly.pdbx_seq_one_letter_code
_entity_poly.pdbx_strand_id
1 'polypeptide(L)' 'ELGIPVYHALLSQDIKMAAATQWCNGLLAQDHFIAAPEAFGTEINEPHVRIVIHSNPRSLTSYLQETGRAGRD' A
#
# COMPACT_ATOMS: atom_id res chain seq x y z
N GLU A 1 6.20 -13.48 11.45
CA GLU A 1 5.92 -12.39 10.50
C GLU A 1 4.61 -12.66 9.80
N LEU A 2 3.82 -11.64 9.46
CA LEU A 2 2.48 -11.81 8.86
C LEU A 2 2.51 -12.20 7.37
N GLY A 3 3.70 -12.27 6.75
CA GLY A 3 3.89 -12.66 5.35
C GLY A 3 3.39 -11.63 4.33
N ILE A 4 2.93 -10.47 4.78
CA ILE A 4 2.38 -9.43 3.90
C ILE A 4 3.49 -8.71 3.13
N PRO A 5 3.26 -8.32 1.86
CA PRO A 5 4.11 -7.40 1.12
C PRO A 5 4.44 -6.12 1.90
N VAL A 6 5.71 -5.71 1.88
CA VAL A 6 6.19 -4.48 2.52
C VAL A 6 6.78 -3.56 1.46
N TYR A 7 6.41 -2.28 1.51
CA TYR A 7 6.93 -1.24 0.64
C TYR A 7 7.45 -0.07 1.47
N HIS A 8 8.74 0.23 1.44
CA HIS A 8 9.28 1.43 2.10
C HIS A 8 10.56 1.93 1.42
N ALA A 9 10.95 3.18 1.73
CA ALA A 9 12.04 3.88 1.06
C ALA A 9 13.37 3.12 1.00
N LEU A 10 13.71 2.34 2.04
CA LEU A 10 14.97 1.58 2.14
C LEU A 10 15.06 0.34 1.22
N LEU A 11 13.97 -0.07 0.57
CA LEU A 11 14.00 -1.20 -0.38
C LEU A 11 14.50 -0.72 -1.76
N SER A 12 15.18 -1.61 -2.49
CA SER A 12 15.51 -1.37 -3.90
C SER A 12 14.23 -1.22 -4.73
N GLN A 13 14.34 -0.58 -5.89
CA GLN A 13 13.20 -0.39 -6.78
C GLN A 13 12.59 -1.73 -7.21
N ASP A 14 13.42 -2.73 -7.50
CA ASP A 14 12.95 -4.06 -7.91
C ASP A 14 12.12 -4.73 -6.81
N ILE A 15 12.55 -4.63 -5.54
CA ILE A 15 11.81 -5.19 -4.41
C ILE A 15 10.49 -4.45 -4.19
N LYS A 16 10.50 -3.11 -4.29
CA LYS A 16 9.29 -2.28 -4.21
C LYS A 16 8.26 -2.68 -5.27
N MET A 17 8.71 -2.86 -6.51
CA MET A 17 7.85 -3.24 -7.63
C MET A 17 7.34 -4.68 -7.49
N ALA A 18 8.16 -5.60 -7.00
CA ALA A 18 7.75 -6.97 -6.70
C ALA A 18 6.65 -6.99 -5.61
N ALA A 19 6.83 -6.24 -4.52
CA ALA A 19 5.84 -6.14 -3.44
C ALA A 19 4.51 -5.53 -3.94
N ALA A 20 4.56 -4.46 -4.73
CA ALA A 20 3.38 -3.86 -5.33
C ALA A 20 2.66 -4.81 -6.29
N THR A 21 3.41 -5.53 -7.12
CA THR A 21 2.86 -6.52 -8.08
C THR A 21 2.22 -7.70 -7.35
N GLN A 22 2.89 -8.21 -6.31
CA GLN A 22 2.36 -9.27 -5.46
C GLN A 22 1.03 -8.84 -4.83
N TRP A 23 0.98 -7.63 -4.29
CA TRP A 23 -0.24 -7.07 -3.70
C TRP A 23 -1.37 -6.90 -4.72
N CYS A 24 -1.09 -6.30 -5.88
CA CYS A 24 -2.08 -6.10 -6.93
C CYS A 24 -2.64 -7.42 -7.49
N ASN A 25 -1.80 -8.46 -7.60
CA ASN A 25 -2.24 -9.76 -8.11
C ASN A 25 -3.06 -10.55 -7.08
N GLY A 26 -2.81 -10.36 -5.78
CA GLY A 26 -3.63 -10.94 -4.70
C GLY A 26 -3.77 -12.46 -4.75
N LEU A 27 -2.70 -13.20 -5.12
CA LEU A 27 -2.77 -14.64 -5.37
C LEU A 27 -2.96 -15.47 -4.09
N LEU A 28 -2.35 -15.01 -2.99
CA LEU A 28 -2.45 -15.63 -1.67
C LEU A 28 -3.19 -14.69 -0.71
N ALA A 29 -3.75 -15.25 0.37
CA ALA A 29 -4.54 -14.47 1.33
C ALA A 29 -3.75 -13.28 1.93
N GLN A 30 -2.46 -13.45 2.19
CA GLN A 30 -1.58 -12.38 2.70
C GLN A 30 -1.26 -11.30 1.66
N ASP A 31 -1.41 -11.60 0.37
CA ASP A 31 -1.13 -10.67 -0.72
C ASP A 31 -2.24 -9.61 -0.85
N HIS A 32 -3.41 -9.79 -0.24
CA HIS A 32 -4.46 -8.75 -0.25
C HIS A 32 -4.13 -7.52 0.60
N PHE A 33 -3.04 -7.56 1.38
CA PHE A 33 -2.58 -6.47 2.22
C PHE A 33 -1.20 -5.99 1.77
N ILE A 34 -0.93 -4.71 1.96
CA ILE A 34 0.41 -4.14 1.80
C ILE A 34 0.68 -3.18 2.93
N ALA A 35 1.86 -3.33 3.56
CA ALA A 35 2.33 -2.42 4.59
C ALA A 35 3.26 -1.38 3.97
N ALA A 36 2.90 -0.10 4.08
CA ALA A 36 3.69 0.98 3.49
C ALA A 36 3.61 2.28 4.33
N PRO A 37 4.63 3.14 4.28
CA PRO A 37 4.59 4.45 4.90
C PRO A 37 3.76 5.43 4.05
N GLU A 38 3.55 6.63 4.59
CA GLU A 38 2.79 7.73 3.98
C GLU A 38 3.13 8.02 2.50
N ALA A 39 4.40 7.88 2.12
CA ALA A 39 4.86 8.10 0.75
C ALA A 39 4.57 6.92 -0.21
N PHE A 40 3.67 6.01 0.14
CA PHE A 40 3.35 4.88 -0.72
C PHE A 40 2.69 5.34 -2.02
N GLY A 41 3.39 5.10 -3.14
CA GLY A 41 2.78 4.81 -4.43
C GLY A 41 2.01 5.96 -5.09
N THR A 42 2.64 7.10 -5.37
CA THR A 42 2.15 7.97 -6.46
C THR A 42 1.98 7.20 -7.77
N GLU A 43 2.77 6.14 -7.97
CA GLU A 43 2.82 5.34 -9.21
C GLU A 43 1.95 4.08 -9.15
N ILE A 44 1.43 3.73 -7.97
CA ILE A 44 0.61 2.54 -7.76
C ILE A 44 -0.85 2.97 -7.70
N ASN A 45 -1.59 2.61 -8.74
CA ASN A 45 -2.96 3.03 -8.97
C ASN A 45 -3.89 1.81 -9.02
N GLU A 46 -4.12 1.18 -7.86
CA GLU A 46 -5.11 0.11 -7.71
C GLU A 46 -6.48 0.74 -7.38
N PRO A 47 -7.49 0.67 -8.26
CA PRO A 47 -8.80 1.25 -7.97
C PRO A 47 -9.57 0.45 -6.91
N HIS A 48 -9.30 -0.85 -6.75
CA HIS A 48 -10.13 -1.72 -5.93
C HIS A 48 -9.73 -1.78 -4.44
N VAL A 49 -9.05 -0.77 -3.91
CA VAL A 49 -8.69 -0.72 -2.49
C VAL A 49 -9.96 -0.63 -1.65
N ARG A 50 -10.17 -1.59 -0.75
CA ARG A 50 -11.36 -1.63 0.12
C ARG A 50 -11.19 -0.89 1.44
N ILE A 51 -9.99 -0.96 2.02
CA ILE A 51 -9.72 -0.46 3.37
C ILE A 51 -8.32 0.15 3.38
N VAL A 52 -8.18 1.31 4.02
CA VAL A 52 -6.88 1.89 4.41
C VAL A 52 -6.84 1.96 5.93
N ILE A 53 -5.80 1.39 6.54
CA ILE A 53 -5.62 1.33 8.00
C ILE A 53 -4.43 2.20 8.38
N HIS A 54 -4.66 3.21 9.23
CA HIS A 54 -3.61 4.09 9.75
C HIS A 54 -3.32 3.75 11.22
N SER A 55 -2.05 3.60 11.55
CA SER A 55 -1.60 3.50 12.95
C SER A 55 -1.38 4.88 13.57
N ASN A 56 -0.70 5.79 12.86
CA ASN A 56 -0.44 7.14 13.32
C ASN A 56 -0.19 8.11 12.15
N PRO A 57 -1.23 8.73 11.56
CA PRO A 57 -1.05 9.67 10.46
C PRO A 57 -0.35 10.94 10.93
N ARG A 58 0.59 11.46 10.13
CA ARG A 58 1.40 12.64 10.52
C ARG A 58 0.66 13.97 10.42
N SER A 59 -0.32 14.07 9.53
CA SER A 59 -1.13 15.28 9.35
C SER A 59 -2.50 14.95 8.78
N LEU A 60 -3.46 15.88 8.92
CA LEU A 60 -4.78 15.74 8.30
C LEU A 60 -4.69 15.68 6.78
N THR A 61 -3.81 16.48 6.16
CA THR A 61 -3.61 16.47 4.71
C THR A 61 -3.13 15.12 4.22
N SER A 62 -2.12 14.55 4.90
CA SER A 62 -1.59 13.22 4.62
C SER A 62 -2.68 12.17 4.75
N TYR A 63 -3.43 12.20 5.85
CA TYR A 63 -4.54 11.29 6.10
C TYR A 63 -5.60 11.36 5.00
N LEU A 64 -5.99 12.56 4.55
CA LEU A 64 -6.95 12.75 3.47
C LEU A 64 -6.43 12.20 2.14
N GLN A 65 -5.15 12.42 1.83
CA GLN A 65 -4.52 11.88 0.62
C GLN A 65 -4.44 10.34 0.66
N GLU A 66 -4.05 9.77 1.79
CA GLU A 66 -3.86 8.33 1.97
C GLU A 66 -5.20 7.57 1.97
N THR A 67 -6.18 8.06 2.73
CA THR A 67 -7.53 7.46 2.78
C THR A 67 -8.25 7.54 1.45
N GLY A 68 -8.00 8.58 0.65
CA GLY A 68 -8.54 8.72 -0.70
C GLY A 68 -8.13 7.63 -1.70
N ARG A 69 -7.26 6.69 -1.30
CA ARG A 69 -6.93 5.51 -2.10
C ARG A 69 -8.04 4.46 -2.09
N ALA A 70 -8.85 4.36 -1.04
CA ALA A 70 -9.95 3.40 -0.96
C ALA A 70 -11.18 3.83 -1.78
N GLY A 71 -11.90 2.85 -2.33
CA GLY A 71 -13.20 3.04 -2.98
C GLY A 71 -13.15 3.93 -4.23
N ARG A 72 -12.14 3.72 -5.07
CA ARG A 72 -11.94 4.49 -6.32
C ARG A 72 -12.63 3.86 -7.54
N ASP A 73 -13.15 2.66 -7.39
CA ASP A 73 -14.00 1.96 -8.35
C ASP A 73 -15.49 2.29 -8.20
#